data_AF-A0A0C3B9H8-F1
#
_entry.id   AF-A0A0C3B9H8-F1
#
_cell.length_a   1.000
_cell.length_b   1.000
_cell.length_c   1.000
_cell.angle_alpha   90.00
_cell.angle_beta   90.00
_cell.angle_gamma   90.00
#
_symmetry.space_group_name_H-M   'P 1'
#
loop_
_entity.id
_entity.type
_entity.pdbx_description
1 polymer ?
#
loop_
_entity_poly.entity_id
_entity_poly.type
_entity_poly.pdbx_seq_one_letter_code
_entity_poly.pdbx_strand_id
1 'polypeptide(L)'
;MINSRSSYHLDVVQHPIRTAEFGSASLSRLPLAPPIVVQLVIRDPAGHAINPDMELPFLIAHLSLFTGDGLTPLDMGSAPGGRTPPRRLLYGNLVSSPQKLRDLQGRQGLFFLFPDVSIRWCGQFQLGITLLKLSG
;
A
#
# COMPACT_ATOMS: atom_id res chain seq x y z
N MET A 1 2.48 25.64 -25.16
CA MET A 1 3.20 24.69 -24.28
C MET A 1 2.22 23.58 -23.92
N ILE A 2 2.39 22.38 -24.49
CA ILE A 2 1.45 21.28 -24.34
C ILE A 2 1.65 20.69 -22.95
N ASN A 3 0.67 20.91 -22.07
CA ASN A 3 0.62 20.36 -20.72
C ASN A 3 0.46 18.84 -20.83
N SER A 4 1.56 18.11 -20.98
CA SER A 4 1.53 16.69 -21.28
C SER A 4 1.55 15.92 -19.96
N ARG A 5 0.36 15.50 -19.50
CA ARG A 5 0.16 14.86 -18.20
C ARG A 5 0.72 13.43 -18.25
N SER A 6 1.79 13.16 -17.51
CA SER A 6 2.35 11.80 -17.36
C SER A 6 1.30 10.83 -16.78
N SER A 7 1.35 9.56 -17.18
CA SER A 7 0.54 8.50 -16.56
C SER A 7 1.32 7.80 -15.46
N TYR A 8 0.60 7.38 -14.42
CA TYR A 8 1.16 6.71 -13.25
C TYR A 8 0.47 5.36 -13.09
N HIS A 9 1.27 4.30 -12.99
CA HIS A 9 0.79 2.94 -12.81
C HIS A 9 1.47 2.32 -11.59
N LEU A 10 0.69 1.59 -10.80
CA LEU A 10 1.14 0.85 -9.64
C LEU A 10 0.99 -0.64 -9.91
N ASP A 11 2.11 -1.36 -9.95
CA ASP A 11 2.15 -2.80 -10.15
C ASP A 11 2.50 -3.48 -8.83
N VAL A 12 1.61 -4.32 -8.30
CA VAL A 12 1.90 -5.10 -7.10
C VAL A 12 2.80 -6.26 -7.48
N VAL A 13 4.09 -6.15 -7.18
CA VAL A 13 5.09 -7.17 -7.53
C VAL A 13 5.25 -8.23 -6.42
N GLN A 14 4.80 -7.92 -5.21
CA GLN A 14 4.73 -8.88 -4.11
C GLN A 14 3.42 -8.69 -3.34
N HIS A 15 2.57 -9.72 -3.38
CA HIS A 15 1.30 -9.75 -2.68
C HIS A 15 1.45 -10.33 -1.27
N PRO A 16 0.73 -9.81 -0.27
CA PRO A 16 0.62 -10.45 1.03
C PRO A 16 -0.27 -11.68 0.93
N ILE A 17 0.10 -12.77 1.62
CA ILE A 17 -0.64 -14.03 1.59
C ILE A 17 -1.39 -14.25 2.90
N ARG A 18 -0.77 -13.92 4.04
CA ARG A 18 -1.35 -14.13 5.36
C ARG A 18 -0.81 -13.15 6.39
N THR A 19 -1.54 -13.01 7.49
CA THR A 19 -1.11 -12.39 8.74
C THR A 19 -1.80 -13.13 9.89
N ALA A 20 -1.45 -12.83 11.13
CA ALA A 20 -2.22 -13.26 12.29
C ALA A 20 -2.99 -12.06 12.84
N GLU A 21 -4.27 -12.27 13.13
CA GLU A 21 -5.03 -11.32 13.92
C GLU A 21 -4.40 -11.16 15.31
N PHE A 22 -4.42 -9.94 15.84
CA PHE A 22 -3.85 -9.66 17.16
C PHE A 22 -4.90 -9.24 18.19
N GLY A 23 -6.15 -9.05 17.76
CA GLY A 23 -7.28 -8.73 18.62
C GLY A 23 -7.01 -7.55 19.55
N SER A 24 -6.98 -7.77 20.86
CA SER A 24 -6.65 -6.73 21.86
C SER A 24 -5.15 -6.59 22.15
N ALA A 25 -4.33 -7.57 21.77
CA ALA A 25 -2.89 -7.64 22.08
C ALA A 25 -2.04 -6.87 21.06
N SER A 26 -2.04 -5.53 21.15
CA SER A 26 -1.32 -4.67 20.19
C SER A 26 0.20 -4.84 20.14
N LEU A 27 0.80 -5.45 21.16
CA LEU A 27 2.24 -5.75 21.21
C LEU A 27 2.59 -7.08 20.52
N SER A 28 1.61 -7.91 20.21
CA SER A 28 1.78 -9.22 19.57
C SER A 28 1.42 -9.18 18.08
N ARG A 29 1.48 -7.99 17.46
CA ARG A 29 1.19 -7.83 16.03
C ARG A 29 2.20 -8.61 15.19
N LEU A 30 1.69 -9.42 14.28
CA LEU A 30 2.48 -10.01 13.21
C LEU A 30 2.18 -9.25 11.91
N PRO A 31 3.20 -8.80 11.17
CA PRO A 31 2.96 -8.13 9.90
C PRO A 31 2.42 -9.11 8.85
N LEU A 32 1.90 -8.57 7.76
CA LEU A 32 1.57 -9.31 6.56
C LEU A 32 2.83 -9.99 6.01
N ALA A 33 2.67 -11.26 5.64
CA ALA A 33 3.71 -12.10 5.09
C ALA A 33 3.25 -12.71 3.75
N PRO A 34 4.00 -12.52 2.66
CA PRO A 34 5.13 -11.59 2.50
C PRO A 34 4.72 -10.12 2.70
N PRO A 35 5.67 -9.19 2.94
CA PRO A 35 5.35 -7.75 2.92
C PRO A 35 4.95 -7.30 1.52
N ILE A 36 4.21 -6.20 1.44
CA ILE A 36 3.71 -5.68 0.16
C ILE A 36 4.81 -4.87 -0.51
N VAL A 37 5.04 -5.17 -1.79
CA VAL A 37 5.96 -4.42 -2.64
C VAL A 37 5.23 -3.99 -3.89
N VAL A 38 5.25 -2.68 -4.16
CA VAL A 38 4.56 -2.07 -5.29
C VAL A 38 5.57 -1.33 -6.13
N GLN A 39 5.65 -1.64 -7.42
CA GLN A 39 6.46 -0.92 -8.38
C GLN A 39 5.66 0.27 -8.93
N LEU A 40 6.30 1.43 -8.97
CA LEU A 40 5.78 2.63 -9.62
C LEU A 40 6.35 2.73 -11.03
N VAL A 41 5.47 2.80 -12.02
CA VAL A 41 5.81 3.04 -13.42
C VAL A 41 5.21 4.37 -13.85
N ILE A 42 6.06 5.30 -14.27
CA ILE A 42 5.64 6.62 -14.75
C ILE A 42 5.99 6.71 -16.23
N ARG A 43 4.99 7.04 -17.06
CA ARG A 43 5.16 7.13 -18.51
C ARG A 43 4.82 8.52 -19.04
N ASP A 44 5.55 8.95 -20.05
CA ASP A 44 5.22 10.13 -20.82
C ASP A 44 3.98 9.87 -21.71
N PRO A 45 3.40 10.89 -22.34
CA PRO A 45 2.28 10.70 -23.25
C PRO A 45 2.60 9.83 -24.48
N ALA A 46 3.88 9.69 -24.83
CA ALA A 46 4.34 8.79 -25.89
C ALA A 46 4.52 7.34 -25.39
N GLY A 47 4.33 7.08 -24.10
CA GLY A 47 4.43 5.77 -23.47
C GLY A 47 5.83 5.40 -22.95
N HIS A 48 6.82 6.28 -23.05
CA HIS A 48 8.18 6.02 -22.58
C HIS A 48 8.27 6.17 -21.06
N ALA A 49 9.03 5.30 -20.41
CA ALA A 49 9.32 5.43 -18.99
C ALA A 49 10.14 6.70 -18.71
N ILE A 50 9.71 7.49 -17.73
CA ILE A 50 10.40 8.72 -17.31
C ILE A 50 11.13 8.48 -15.99
N ASN A 51 12.26 9.15 -15.78
CA ASN A 51 12.88 9.30 -14.46
C ASN A 51 12.36 10.59 -13.77
N PRO A 52 11.46 10.50 -12.78
CA PRO A 52 10.74 11.63 -12.20
C PRO A 52 11.46 12.24 -10.98
N ASP A 53 12.78 12.37 -11.01
CA ASP A 53 13.59 12.64 -9.79
C ASP A 53 13.16 13.85 -8.97
N MET A 54 12.70 14.91 -9.63
CA MET A 54 12.20 16.10 -8.96
C MET A 54 10.81 15.90 -8.33
N GLU A 55 10.02 14.95 -8.82
CA GLU A 55 8.66 14.67 -8.34
C GLU A 55 8.63 13.63 -7.23
N LEU A 56 9.61 12.73 -7.16
CA LEU A 56 9.67 11.63 -6.18
C LEU A 56 9.42 12.06 -4.73
N PRO A 57 9.99 13.16 -4.21
CA PRO A 57 9.78 13.55 -2.81
C PRO A 57 8.32 13.90 -2.48
N PHE A 58 7.50 14.19 -3.50
CA PHE A 58 6.11 14.57 -3.36
C PHE A 58 5.15 13.42 -3.59
N LEU A 59 5.64 12.24 -3.98
CA LEU A 59 4.80 11.06 -4.18
C LEU A 59 4.79 10.20 -2.93
N ILE A 60 3.59 9.75 -2.53
CA ILE A 60 3.41 8.76 -1.48
C ILE A 60 2.37 7.73 -1.93
N ALA A 61 2.53 6.48 -1.48
CA ALA A 61 1.50 5.46 -1.59
C ALA A 61 0.86 5.22 -0.21
N HIS A 62 -0.46 5.15 -0.17
CA HIS A 62 -1.24 4.87 1.05
C HIS A 62 -2.02 3.57 0.90
N LEU A 63 -1.99 2.73 1.94
CA LEU A 63 -2.78 1.51 2.03
C LEU A 63 -4.13 1.75 2.72
N SER A 64 -5.18 1.22 2.13
CA SER A 64 -6.51 1.10 2.75
C SER A 64 -6.96 -0.35 2.75
N LEU A 65 -7.89 -0.68 3.66
CA LEU A 65 -8.46 -2.02 3.78
C LEU A 65 -9.86 -2.03 3.17
N PHE A 66 -10.21 -3.12 2.50
CA PHE A 66 -11.53 -3.38 1.95
C PHE A 66 -12.02 -4.76 2.38
N THR A 67 -13.33 -4.97 2.27
CA THR A 67 -13.96 -6.30 2.32
C THR A 67 -13.31 -7.26 1.32
N GLY A 68 -13.48 -8.57 1.53
CA GLY A 68 -12.87 -9.61 0.68
C GLY A 68 -13.26 -9.52 -0.81
N ASP A 69 -14.40 -8.92 -1.14
CA ASP A 69 -14.85 -8.63 -2.51
C ASP A 69 -14.22 -7.35 -3.09
N GLY A 70 -13.51 -6.56 -2.29
CA GLY A 70 -12.88 -5.31 -2.68
C GLY A 70 -13.83 -4.12 -2.83
N LEU A 71 -15.12 -4.27 -2.49
CA LEU A 71 -16.14 -3.26 -2.79
C LEU A 71 -16.32 -2.22 -1.69
N THR A 72 -16.13 -2.60 -0.43
CA THR A 72 -16.47 -1.75 0.72
C THR A 72 -15.22 -1.42 1.53
N PRO A 73 -14.87 -0.13 1.72
CA PRO A 73 -13.74 0.26 2.55
C PRO A 73 -14.00 -0.04 4.04
N LEU A 74 -12.95 -0.49 4.73
CA LEU A 74 -13.00 -0.97 6.11
C LEU A 74 -11.98 -0.23 6.99
N ASP A 75 -12.32 0.97 7.45
CA ASP A 75 -11.47 1.70 8.40
C ASP A 75 -11.57 1.11 9.82
N MET A 76 -12.81 0.85 10.27
CA MET A 76 -13.13 0.40 11.61
C MET A 76 -13.88 -0.94 11.55
N GLY A 77 -13.63 -1.80 12.52
CA GLY A 77 -14.29 -3.09 12.66
C GLY A 77 -14.59 -3.41 14.11
N SER A 78 -15.75 -4.03 14.32
CA SER A 78 -16.19 -4.52 15.62
C SER A 78 -15.43 -5.78 16.00
N ALA A 79 -15.17 -5.96 17.30
CA ALA A 79 -14.67 -7.23 17.79
C ALA A 79 -15.69 -8.36 17.54
N PRO A 80 -15.23 -9.61 17.40
CA PRO A 80 -16.12 -10.77 17.40
C PRO A 80 -17.07 -10.73 18.60
N GLY A 81 -18.37 -10.82 18.35
CA GLY A 81 -19.41 -10.75 19.39
C GLY A 81 -19.89 -9.34 19.76
N GLY A 82 -19.36 -8.26 19.15
CA GLY A 82 -19.98 -6.92 19.18
C GLY A 82 -20.00 -6.20 20.54
N ARG A 83 -19.33 -6.73 21.56
CA ARG A 83 -19.39 -6.21 22.95
C ARG A 83 -18.48 -5.01 23.20
N THR A 84 -17.63 -4.64 22.24
CA THR A 84 -16.68 -3.53 22.36
C THR A 84 -16.85 -2.55 21.22
N PRO A 85 -16.56 -1.26 21.43
CA PRO A 85 -16.65 -0.26 20.36
C PRO A 85 -15.76 -0.64 19.17
N PRO A 86 -16.15 -0.27 17.93
CA PRO A 86 -15.35 -0.51 16.73
C PRO A 86 -13.96 0.08 16.89
N ARG A 87 -12.95 -0.67 16.45
CA ARG A 87 -11.55 -0.23 16.44
C ARG A 87 -11.03 -0.26 15.02
N ARG A 88 -9.97 0.52 14.76
CA ARG A 88 -9.29 0.47 13.47
C ARG A 88 -8.88 -0.97 13.18
N LEU A 89 -8.92 -1.37 11.91
CA LEU A 89 -8.58 -2.73 11.49
C LEU A 89 -7.14 -2.84 11.01
N LEU A 90 -6.70 -1.89 10.20
CA LEU A 90 -5.38 -1.87 9.58
C LEU A 90 -4.39 -1.03 10.41
N TYR A 91 -3.23 -1.60 10.74
CA TYR A 91 -2.21 -0.97 11.58
C TYR A 91 -0.81 -1.09 10.99
N GLY A 92 0.09 -0.25 11.50
CA GLY A 92 1.50 -0.21 11.12
C GLY A 92 1.80 0.98 10.22
N ASN A 93 2.79 0.81 9.35
CA ASN A 93 3.24 1.82 8.38
C ASN A 93 2.39 1.71 7.10
N LEU A 94 1.30 2.48 7.06
CA LEU A 94 0.34 2.47 5.95
C LEU A 94 0.70 3.43 4.82
N VAL A 95 1.72 4.26 5.01
CA VAL A 95 2.22 5.22 4.02
C VAL A 95 3.66 4.86 3.68
N SER A 96 4.01 4.92 2.40
CA SER A 96 5.35 4.67 1.89
C SER A 96 5.73 5.74 0.85
N SER A 97 6.99 6.19 0.89
CA SER A 97 7.58 7.04 -0.15
C SER A 97 8.27 6.17 -1.20
N PRO A 98 8.39 6.60 -2.47
CA PRO A 98 9.03 5.80 -3.51
C PRO A 98 10.53 5.70 -3.26
N GLN A 99 11.09 4.51 -3.44
CA GLN A 99 12.50 4.22 -3.28
C GLN A 99 13.08 3.69 -4.59
N LYS A 100 14.25 4.20 -4.97
CA LYS A 100 15.02 3.63 -6.09
C LYS A 100 15.73 2.37 -5.61
N LEU A 101 15.33 1.22 -6.13
CA LEU A 101 15.91 -0.08 -5.79
C LEU A 101 16.25 -0.86 -7.07
N ARG A 102 17.00 -1.95 -6.92
CA ARG A 102 17.19 -2.93 -7.98
C ARG A 102 16.29 -4.14 -7.71
N ASP A 103 15.64 -4.64 -8.75
CA ASP A 103 14.89 -5.89 -8.69
C ASP A 103 15.83 -7.11 -8.62
N LEU A 104 15.25 -8.31 -8.54
CA LEU A 104 16.01 -9.57 -8.48
C LEU A 104 16.82 -9.85 -9.75
N GLN A 105 16.49 -9.19 -10.86
CA GLN A 105 17.22 -9.27 -12.13
C GLN A 105 18.29 -8.17 -12.26
N GLY A 106 18.47 -7.34 -11.21
CA GLY A 106 19.44 -6.25 -11.18
C GLY A 106 18.99 -4.97 -11.89
N ARG A 107 17.74 -4.90 -12.37
CA ARG A 107 17.19 -3.73 -13.07
C ARG A 107 16.73 -2.69 -12.06
N GLN A 108 17.04 -1.43 -12.30
CA GLN A 108 16.61 -0.34 -11.44
C GLN A 108 15.12 -0.01 -11.63
N GLY A 109 14.41 0.23 -10.55
CA GLY A 109 13.01 0.64 -10.53
C GLY A 109 12.66 1.51 -9.33
N LEU A 110 11.43 2.02 -9.32
CA LEU A 110 10.86 2.78 -8.20
C LEU A 110 9.86 1.90 -7.46
N PHE A 111 10.01 1.80 -6.14
CA PHE A 111 9.22 0.87 -5.33
C PHE A 111 8.69 1.54 -4.06
N PHE A 112 7.46 1.19 -3.70
CA PHE A 112 6.88 1.42 -2.39
C PHE A 112 6.92 0.12 -1.60
N LEU A 113 7.44 0.20 -0.36
CA LEU A 113 7.56 -0.95 0.54
C LEU A 113 6.64 -0.75 1.74
N PHE A 114 5.92 -1.81 2.12
CA PHE A 114 5.09 -1.84 3.32
C PHE A 114 5.44 -3.06 4.20
N PRO A 115 6.54 -2.99 4.97
CA PRO A 115 7.04 -4.12 5.75
C PRO A 115 6.33 -4.35 7.09
N ASP A 116 5.70 -3.32 7.66
CA ASP A 116 4.96 -3.39 8.93
C ASP A 116 3.50 -3.03 8.70
N VAL A 117 2.68 -4.01 8.32
CA VAL A 117 1.23 -3.86 8.17
C VAL A 117 0.55 -5.04 8.82
N SER A 118 -0.38 -4.83 9.74
CA SER A 118 -1.12 -5.90 10.43
C SER A 118 -2.62 -5.64 10.43
N ILE A 119 -3.40 -6.71 10.51
CA ILE A 119 -4.86 -6.66 10.57
C ILE A 119 -5.33 -7.12 11.95
N ARG A 120 -6.21 -6.35 12.58
CA ARG A 120 -6.64 -6.57 13.97
C ARG A 120 -7.48 -7.81 14.16
N TRP A 121 -8.45 -8.04 13.27
CA TRP A 121 -9.43 -9.12 13.36
C TRP A 121 -9.28 -10.09 12.20
N CYS A 122 -9.58 -11.36 12.44
CA CYS A 122 -9.59 -12.36 11.39
C CYS A 122 -10.69 -12.07 10.35
N GLY A 123 -10.42 -12.44 9.10
CA GLY A 123 -11.34 -12.22 7.99
C GLY A 123 -10.65 -12.32 6.64
N GLN A 124 -11.44 -12.19 5.58
CA GLN A 124 -10.94 -12.05 4.22
C GLN A 124 -11.05 -10.58 3.80
N PHE A 125 -9.95 -10.05 3.29
CA PHE A 125 -9.81 -8.64 2.99
C PHE A 125 -9.05 -8.43 1.69
N GLN A 126 -9.27 -7.27 1.07
CA GLN A 126 -8.40 -6.75 0.03
C GLN A 126 -7.71 -5.47 0.52
N LEU A 127 -6.54 -5.18 -0.05
CA LEU A 127 -5.82 -3.94 0.22
C LEU A 127 -5.88 -3.05 -1.01
N GLY A 128 -6.34 -1.82 -0.82
CA GLY A 128 -6.24 -0.76 -1.82
C GLY A 128 -4.91 -0.02 -1.66
N ILE A 129 -4.33 0.37 -2.79
CA ILE A 129 -3.11 1.18 -2.83
C ILE A 129 -3.44 2.44 -3.62
N THR A 130 -3.33 3.59 -2.97
CA THR A 130 -3.58 4.89 -3.59
C THR A 130 -2.27 5.66 -3.71
N LEU A 131 -1.92 6.06 -4.94
CA LEU A 131 -0.85 7.03 -5.17
C LEU A 131 -1.39 8.44 -4.93
N LEU A 132 -0.68 9.21 -4.12
CA LEU A 132 -0.98 10.61 -3.84
C LEU A 132 0.23 11.46 -4.23
N LYS A 133 -0.03 12.65 -4.78
CA LYS A 133 0.98 13.69 -5.00
C LYS A 133 0.70 14.84 -4.04
N LEU A 134 1.64 15.10 -3.15
CA LEU A 134 1.60 16.22 -2.22
C LEU A 134 1.84 17.51 -3.02
N SER A 135 0.89 18.44 -2.96
CA SER A 135 1.08 19.80 -3.45
C SER A 135 1.69 20.64 -2.32
N GLY A 136 2.80 21.30 -2.62
CA GLY A 136 3.33 22.38 -1.78
C GLY A 136 2.55 23.67 -1.94
#